data_AF-A0A4Q5RAD7-F1
#
_entry.id   AF-A0A4Q5RAD7-F1
#
_cell.length_a   1.000
_cell.length_b   1.000
_cell.length_c   1.000
_cell.angle_alpha   90.00
_cell.angle_beta   90.00
_cell.angle_gamma   90.00
#
_symmetry.space_group_name_H-M   'P 1'
#
loop_
_entity.id
_entity.type
_entity.pdbx_description
1 polymer ?
#
loop_
_entity_poly.entity_id
_entity_poly.type
_entity_poly.pdbx_seq_one_letter_code
_entity_poly.pdbx_strand_id
1 'polypeptide(L)'
;MTGYHTYKSCIEACLKCAAICNHCASSCLKEEDVKMMAKCIQLDMECAAICYASAQLMSLGSDKAKDICRICADICEACAAECEKHAQHGMDHCRE
;
A
#
# COMPACT_ATOMS: atom_id res chain seq x y z
N MET A 1 25.05 -9.89 4.73
CA MET A 1 23.85 -10.49 4.10
C MET A 1 22.62 -10.04 4.88
N THR A 2 22.01 -8.93 4.47
CA THR A 2 20.66 -8.57 4.90
C THR A 2 19.69 -9.45 4.12
N GLY A 3 19.37 -10.63 4.67
CA GLY A 3 18.54 -11.63 4.00
C GLY A 3 17.07 -11.57 4.44
N TYR A 4 16.25 -12.48 3.90
CA TYR A 4 14.84 -12.66 4.22
C TYR A 4 14.51 -12.54 5.72
N HIS A 5 15.29 -13.18 6.60
CA HIS A 5 15.04 -13.16 8.04
C HIS A 5 15.17 -11.77 8.67
N THR A 6 16.00 -10.88 8.11
CA THR A 6 16.16 -9.49 8.60
C THR A 6 14.91 -8.66 8.31
N TYR A 7 14.23 -8.95 7.20
CA TYR A 7 13.12 -8.14 6.70
C TYR A 7 11.75 -8.80 6.88
N LYS A 8 11.69 -9.97 7.53
CA LYS A 8 10.46 -10.79 7.60
C LYS A 8 9.21 -9.97 7.96
N SER A 9 9.27 -9.16 9.01
CA SER A 9 8.14 -8.33 9.44
C SER A 9 7.74 -7.27 8.42
N CYS A 10 8.71 -6.65 7.75
CA CYS A 10 8.47 -5.65 6.71
C CYS A 10 7.90 -6.29 5.44
N ILE A 11 8.38 -7.47 5.06
CA ILE A 11 7.82 -8.28 3.96
C ILE A 11 6.36 -8.61 4.24
N GLU A 12 6.05 -9.15 5.43
CA GLU A 12 4.67 -9.48 5.83
C GLU A 12 3.76 -8.24 5.84
N ALA A 13 4.25 -7.11 6.36
CA ALA A 13 3.52 -5.85 6.36
C ALA A 13 3.24 -5.33 4.94
N CYS A 14 4.24 -5.34 4.05
CA CYS A 14 4.07 -4.93 2.66
C CYS A 14 3.05 -5.81 1.92
N LEU A 15 3.15 -7.14 2.08
CA LEU A 15 2.21 -8.06 1.42
C LEU A 15 0.78 -7.90 1.93
N LYS A 16 0.61 -7.67 3.24
CA LYS A 16 -0.69 -7.35 3.83
C LYS A 16 -1.23 -6.03 3.31
N CYS A 17 -0.42 -4.98 3.32
CA CYS A 17 -0.80 -3.65 2.83
C CYS A 17 -1.22 -3.69 1.36
N ALA A 18 -0.46 -4.39 0.51
CA ALA A 18 -0.81 -4.53 -0.90
C ALA A 18 -2.16 -5.23 -1.12
N ALA A 19 -2.47 -6.25 -0.32
CA ALA A 19 -3.77 -6.92 -0.39
C ALA A 19 -4.92 -5.99 0.02
N ILE A 20 -4.74 -5.18 1.07
CA ILE A 20 -5.73 -4.22 1.56
C ILE A 20 -5.92 -3.08 0.55
N CYS A 21 -4.84 -2.48 0.04
CA CYS A 21 -4.96 -1.41 -0.97
C CYS A 21 -5.63 -1.90 -2.25
N ASN A 22 -5.34 -3.13 -2.72
CA ASN A 22 -6.07 -3.72 -3.84
C ASN A 22 -7.57 -3.92 -3.52
N HIS A 23 -7.89 -4.31 -2.28
CA HIS A 23 -9.28 -4.41 -1.84
C HIS A 23 -9.96 -3.03 -1.81
N CYS A 24 -9.31 -2.02 -1.22
CA CYS A 24 -9.82 -0.66 -1.13
C CYS A 24 -10.04 -0.04 -2.51
N ALA A 25 -9.09 -0.17 -3.44
CA ALA A 25 -9.26 0.28 -4.83
C ALA A 25 -10.47 -0.39 -5.52
N SER A 26 -10.63 -1.71 -5.34
CA SER A 26 -11.76 -2.46 -5.89
C SER A 26 -13.10 -2.06 -5.27
N SER A 27 -13.11 -1.70 -3.99
CA SER A 27 -14.29 -1.21 -3.27
C SER A 27 -14.63 0.22 -3.66
N CYS A 28 -13.64 1.11 -3.77
CA CYS A 28 -13.77 2.48 -4.28
C CYS A 28 -14.43 2.54 -5.67
N LEU A 29 -14.15 1.56 -6.55
CA LEU A 29 -14.77 1.46 -7.88
C LEU A 29 -16.29 1.17 -7.84
N LYS A 30 -16.84 0.79 -6.68
CA LYS A 30 -18.25 0.47 -6.48
C LYS A 30 -19.04 1.59 -5.78
N GLU A 31 -18.35 2.66 -5.38
CA GLU A 31 -18.99 3.82 -4.75
C GLU A 31 -19.86 4.58 -5.78
N GLU A 32 -20.94 5.21 -5.30
CA GLU A 32 -21.90 5.93 -6.16
C GLU A 32 -21.21 7.07 -6.94
N ASP A 33 -20.31 7.79 -6.30
CA ASP A 33 -19.46 8.79 -6.94
C ASP A 33 -18.01 8.29 -7.01
N VAL A 34 -17.71 7.51 -8.05
CA VAL A 34 -16.34 7.03 -8.30
C VAL A 34 -15.35 8.15 -8.62
N LYS A 35 -15.82 9.34 -9.05
CA LYS A 35 -14.91 10.44 -9.40
C LYS A 35 -14.28 11.05 -8.16
N MET A 36 -15.01 11.16 -7.04
CA MET A 36 -14.42 11.55 -5.76
C MET A 36 -13.40 10.52 -5.24
N MET A 37 -13.50 9.26 -5.66
CA MET A 37 -12.55 8.19 -5.29
C MET A 37 -11.31 8.11 -6.18
N ALA A 38 -11.23 8.87 -7.27
CA ALA A 38 -10.18 8.71 -8.27
C ALA A 38 -8.76 8.80 -7.69
N LYS A 39 -8.54 9.71 -6.73
CA LYS A 39 -7.23 9.86 -6.08
C LYS A 39 -6.92 8.72 -5.11
N CYS A 40 -7.92 8.24 -4.37
CA CYS A 40 -7.80 7.07 -3.49
C CYS A 40 -7.41 5.84 -4.30
N ILE A 41 -8.17 5.54 -5.36
CA ILE A 41 -7.91 4.43 -6.29
C ILE A 41 -6.49 4.47 -6.85
N GLN A 42 -6.04 5.65 -7.31
CA GLN A 42 -4.69 5.81 -7.83
C GLN A 42 -3.63 5.49 -6.77
N LEU A 43 -3.77 6.05 -5.56
CA LEU A 43 -2.81 5.83 -4.48
C LEU A 43 -2.82 4.39 -3.98
N ASP A 44 -3.98 3.75 -3.89
CA ASP A 44 -4.11 2.34 -3.53
C ASP A 44 -3.37 1.44 -4.53
N MET A 45 -3.53 1.69 -5.83
CA MET A 45 -2.83 0.93 -6.88
C MET A 45 -1.31 1.15 -6.82
N GLU A 46 -0.86 2.39 -6.63
CA GLU A 46 0.54 2.74 -6.45
C GLU A 46 1.13 2.07 -5.20
N CYS A 47 0.40 2.11 -4.08
CA CYS A 47 0.77 1.51 -2.80
C CYS A 47 0.90 -0.02 -2.90
N ALA A 48 -0.08 -0.68 -3.53
CA ALA A 48 -0.01 -2.12 -3.75
C ALA A 48 1.19 -2.51 -4.62
N ALA A 49 1.42 -1.78 -5.73
CA ALA A 49 2.55 -2.04 -6.63
C ALA A 49 3.91 -1.90 -5.92
N ILE A 50 4.12 -0.82 -5.17
CA ILE A 50 5.39 -0.59 -4.48
C ILE A 50 5.59 -1.56 -3.30
N CYS A 51 4.52 -1.92 -2.60
CA CYS A 51 4.57 -2.91 -1.52
C CYS A 51 5.00 -4.29 -2.05
N TYR A 52 4.44 -4.74 -3.18
CA TYR A 52 4.89 -6.00 -3.81
C TYR A 52 6.35 -5.95 -4.24
N ALA A 53 6.77 -4.86 -4.90
CA ALA A 53 8.16 -4.69 -5.32
C ALA A 53 9.13 -4.68 -4.14
N SER A 54 8.77 -3.99 -3.06
CA SER A 54 9.58 -3.90 -1.83
C SER A 54 9.69 -5.26 -1.14
N ALA A 55 8.57 -5.98 -0.99
CA ALA A 55 8.55 -7.33 -0.44
C ALA A 55 9.45 -8.28 -1.24
N GLN A 56 9.41 -8.21 -2.56
CA GLN A 56 10.23 -9.03 -3.44
C GLN A 56 11.73 -8.70 -3.32
N LEU A 57 12.12 -7.43 -3.36
CA LEU A 57 13.52 -7.03 -3.23
C LEU A 57 14.10 -7.35 -1.85
N MET A 58 13.33 -7.18 -0.78
CA MET A 58 13.71 -7.62 0.56
C MET A 58 13.89 -9.14 0.64
N SER A 59 13.00 -9.91 0.01
CA SER A 59 13.08 -11.38 -0.01
C SER A 59 14.31 -11.88 -0.75
N LEU A 60 14.71 -11.19 -1.82
CA LEU A 60 15.91 -11.48 -2.60
C LEU A 60 17.21 -11.01 -1.92
N GLY A 61 17.13 -10.30 -0.79
CA GLY A 61 18.28 -9.74 -0.10
C GLY A 61 19.00 -8.65 -0.91
N SER A 62 18.26 -7.87 -1.70
CA SER A 62 18.81 -6.82 -2.55
C SER A 62 19.50 -5.72 -1.76
N ASP A 63 20.66 -5.25 -2.23
CA ASP A 63 21.32 -4.06 -1.68
C ASP A 63 20.48 -2.77 -1.84
N LYS A 64 19.43 -2.81 -2.67
CA LYS A 64 18.46 -1.73 -2.87
C LYS A 64 17.24 -1.81 -1.96
N ALA A 65 17.16 -2.80 -1.07
CA ALA A 65 16.02 -2.97 -0.16
C ALA A 65 15.72 -1.71 0.68
N LYS A 66 16.75 -1.03 1.19
CA LYS A 66 16.54 0.20 1.97
C LYS A 66 16.00 1.36 1.12
N ASP A 67 16.53 1.52 -0.09
CA ASP A 67 16.13 2.61 -1.00
C ASP A 67 14.66 2.45 -1.41
N ILE A 68 14.24 1.23 -1.75
CA ILE A 68 12.85 0.95 -2.14
C ILE A 68 11.90 1.04 -0.94
N CYS A 69 12.30 0.59 0.25
CA CYS A 69 11.48 0.70 1.45
C CYS A 69 11.18 2.15 1.84
N ARG A 70 12.11 3.09 1.60
CA ARG A 70 11.85 4.51 1.80
C ARG A 70 10.73 5.00 0.88
N ILE A 71 10.81 4.69 -0.41
CA ILE A 71 9.77 5.07 -1.39
C ILE A 71 8.43 4.40 -1.05
N CYS A 72 8.47 3.14 -0.61
CA CYS A 72 7.30 2.42 -0.15
C CYS A 72 6.63 3.14 1.02
N ALA A 73 7.40 3.58 2.02
CA ALA A 73 6.87 4.31 3.17
C ALA A 73 6.21 5.63 2.75
N ASP A 74 6.86 6.42 1.88
CA ASP A 74 6.32 7.69 1.38
C ASP A 74 4.97 7.49 0.68
N ILE A 75 4.83 6.42 -0.12
CA ILE A 75 3.58 6.09 -0.82
C ILE A 75 2.54 5.55 0.17
N CYS A 76 2.92 4.70 1.12
CA CYS A 76 2.01 4.21 2.16
C CYS A 76 1.41 5.36 2.98
N GLU A 77 2.22 6.36 3.34
CA GLU A 77 1.76 7.56 4.06
C GLU A 77 0.78 8.38 3.22
N ALA A 78 1.09 8.59 1.93
CA ALA A 78 0.20 9.30 1.02
C ALA A 78 -1.14 8.56 0.83
N CYS A 79 -1.09 7.23 0.69
CA CYS A 79 -2.26 6.37 0.57
C CYS A 79 -3.13 6.46 1.84
N ALA A 80 -2.53 6.23 3.01
CA ALA A 80 -3.24 6.28 4.28
C ALA A 80 -3.88 7.66 4.53
N ALA A 81 -3.19 8.75 4.19
CA ALA A 81 -3.72 10.10 4.33
C ALA A 81 -4.92 10.38 3.40
N GLU A 82 -4.98 9.76 2.23
CA GLU A 82 -6.13 9.86 1.34
C GLU A 82 -7.29 8.98 1.81
N CYS A 83 -7.03 7.71 2.16
CA CYS A 83 -8.02 6.79 2.68
C CYS A 83 -8.71 7.35 3.95
N GLU A 84 -7.95 7.94 4.87
CA GLU A 84 -8.48 8.53 6.11
C GLU A 84 -9.53 9.63 5.86
N LYS A 85 -9.38 10.42 4.78
CA LYS A 85 -10.39 11.42 4.41
C LYS A 85 -11.74 10.76 4.10
N HIS A 86 -11.72 9.66 3.36
CA HIS A 86 -12.92 8.93 2.97
C HIS A 86 -13.48 8.10 4.13
N ALA A 87 -12.62 7.56 4.99
CA ALA A 87 -13.00 6.86 6.22
C ALA A 87 -13.78 7.78 7.18
N GLN A 88 -13.45 9.07 7.24
CA GLN A 88 -14.19 10.08 8.00
C GLN A 88 -15.58 10.37 7.42
N HIS A 89 -15.79 10.05 6.14
CA HIS A 89 -17.07 10.16 5.44
C HIS A 89 -17.89 8.86 5.43
N GLY A 90 -17.46 7.84 6.18
CA GLY A 90 -18.22 6.59 6.37
C GLY A 90 -17.86 5.47 5.39
N MET A 91 -16.76 5.60 4.64
CA MET A 91 -16.26 4.51 3.80
C MET A 91 -15.42 3.55 4.63
N ASP A 92 -16.05 2.47 5.12
CA ASP A 92 -15.40 1.52 6.02
C ASP A 92 -14.19 0.81 5.40
N HIS A 93 -14.23 0.52 4.09
CA HIS A 93 -13.11 -0.11 3.38
C HIS A 93 -11.84 0.78 3.31
N CYS A 94 -11.99 2.10 3.50
CA CYS A 94 -10.85 3.02 3.60
C CYS A 94 -10.26 3.10 5.02
N ARG A 95 -10.84 2.40 6.01
CA ARG A 95 -10.38 2.38 7.42
C ARG A 95 -9.49 1.17 7.73
N GLU A 96 -9.51 0.14 6.87
CA GLU A 96 -8.78 -1.13 7.03
C GLU A 96 -7.27 -1.01 6.85
#